data_AF-A0A0N4XK82-F1
#
_entry.id   AF-A0A0N4XK82-F1
#
_cell.length_a   1.000
_cell.length_b   1.000
_cell.length_c   1.000
_cell.angle_alpha   90.00
_cell.angle_beta   90.00
_cell.angle_gamma   90.00
#
_symmetry.space_group_name_H-M   'P 1'
#
loop_
_entity.id
_entity.type
_entity.pdbx_description
1 polymer ?
#
loop_
_entity_poly.entity_id
_entity_poly.type
_entity_poly.pdbx_seq_one_letter_code
_entity_poly.pdbx_strand_id
1 'polypeptide(L)'
;MAFGNNSMFTLALAADGPVDDARKVPLDEVKKVSMSSSHTLFLTEKGEVFACGVGSNFDTGEDHGNLIVNPIKINFPDEVILLFYGGEIEMHGAFQTMPVVDLAAGPHHSVFITCESVYVCGMNSSYCIGQKQEGCQYSLRKIKLSSQDKGKKASLHKVFTNASCTMIFAYGHPDDHMWIVGKTPYKTFETFKKVEREIGVFEIIRSNNSLLCMSSVLATVIMISLPVILPVSVVSLNYERTGLKNIQVFISNTAGVLNYAFNPSCGHLPFEPCIVCINGMLVNFHCVDFCMTEKGDVFLMGCPKTTEGNALYHGKAVVIGEKVVEDGFISVCVKQSDTSRLRILLLLQEVPGAHYVSSFACSPDCKN
;
A
#
# COMPACT_ATOMS: atom_id res chain seq x y z
N MET A 1 2.03 -1.76 -18.48
CA MET A 1 1.09 -2.64 -19.21
C MET A 1 -0.15 -2.84 -18.34
N ALA A 2 -1.32 -3.13 -18.92
CA ALA A 2 -2.55 -3.39 -18.19
C ALA A 2 -3.33 -4.56 -18.83
N PHE A 3 -4.00 -5.36 -18.00
CA PHE A 3 -4.87 -6.48 -18.33
C PHE A 3 -5.88 -6.69 -17.19
N GLY A 4 -6.91 -7.51 -17.39
CA GLY A 4 -7.94 -7.81 -16.40
C GLY A 4 -9.29 -7.15 -16.68
N ASN A 5 -10.07 -6.89 -15.64
CA ASN A 5 -11.41 -6.28 -15.78
C ASN A 5 -11.31 -4.82 -16.21
N ASN A 6 -11.98 -4.46 -17.31
CA ASN A 6 -12.06 -3.10 -17.83
C ASN A 6 -13.50 -2.57 -17.94
N SER A 7 -14.49 -3.15 -17.24
CA SER A 7 -15.90 -2.74 -17.32
C SER A 7 -16.14 -1.28 -16.90
N MET A 8 -15.24 -0.72 -16.09
CA MET A 8 -15.26 0.68 -15.67
C MET A 8 -14.13 1.50 -16.33
N PHE A 9 -13.48 0.98 -17.37
CA PHE A 9 -12.32 1.59 -18.03
C PHE A 9 -11.13 1.90 -17.10
N THR A 10 -10.97 1.15 -16.01
CA THR A 10 -9.87 1.30 -15.05
C THR A 10 -8.52 0.89 -15.60
N LEU A 11 -8.46 0.18 -16.74
CA LEU A 11 -7.18 -0.21 -17.34
C LEU A 11 -6.57 0.87 -18.23
N ALA A 12 -7.24 2.01 -18.41
CA ALA A 12 -6.78 3.07 -19.33
C ALA A 12 -6.64 2.58 -20.78
N LEU A 13 -7.52 1.67 -21.19
CA LEU A 13 -7.55 1.06 -22.52
C LEU A 13 -8.94 1.22 -23.12
N ALA A 14 -9.00 1.61 -24.38
CA ALA A 14 -10.22 1.63 -25.18
C ALA A 14 -10.61 0.20 -25.60
N ALA A 15 -11.00 -0.61 -24.62
CA ALA A 15 -11.49 -1.97 -24.80
C ALA A 15 -12.83 -2.13 -24.07
N ASP A 16 -13.85 -2.59 -24.79
CA ASP A 16 -15.16 -2.90 -24.24
C ASP A 16 -15.13 -4.29 -23.60
N GLY A 17 -15.10 -4.33 -22.26
CA GLY A 17 -14.99 -5.56 -21.49
C GLY A 17 -13.56 -5.97 -21.09
N PRO A 18 -13.40 -7.17 -20.48
CA PRO A 18 -12.11 -7.63 -19.97
C PRO A 18 -11.01 -7.64 -21.04
N VAL A 19 -9.78 -7.39 -20.60
CA VAL A 19 -8.58 -7.41 -21.43
C VAL A 19 -7.74 -8.62 -21.00
N ASP A 20 -7.74 -9.67 -21.80
CA ASP A 20 -7.13 -10.95 -21.41
C ASP A 20 -5.60 -10.98 -21.55
N ASP A 21 -5.04 -10.12 -22.40
CA ASP A 21 -3.60 -10.01 -22.65
C ASP A 21 -3.05 -8.66 -22.18
N ALA A 22 -1.80 -8.64 -21.69
CA ALA A 22 -1.12 -7.40 -21.30
C ALA A 22 -1.02 -6.42 -22.49
N ARG A 23 -1.64 -5.24 -22.37
CA ARG A 23 -1.55 -4.15 -23.36
C ARG A 23 -0.83 -2.92 -22.81
N LYS A 24 -0.13 -2.19 -23.68
CA LYS A 24 0.53 -0.94 -23.28
C LYS A 24 -0.53 0.14 -23.05
N VAL A 25 -0.55 0.72 -21.86
CA VAL A 25 -1.31 1.94 -21.55
C VAL A 25 -0.61 3.11 -22.25
N PRO A 26 -1.34 4.01 -22.94
CA PRO A 26 -0.75 5.13 -23.67
C PRO A 26 -0.30 6.28 -22.74
N LEU A 27 0.54 5.94 -21.76
CA LEU A 27 1.20 6.86 -20.83
C LEU A 27 2.66 6.46 -20.72
N ASP A 28 3.56 7.43 -20.85
CA ASP A 28 5.00 7.24 -20.68
C ASP A 28 5.47 7.82 -19.34
N GLU A 29 6.68 7.44 -18.91
CA GLU A 29 7.32 7.94 -17.68
C GLU A 29 6.48 7.76 -16.39
N VAL A 30 5.63 6.72 -16.33
CA VAL A 30 4.84 6.41 -15.12
C VAL A 30 5.73 5.74 -14.07
N LYS A 31 5.84 6.36 -12.89
CA LYS A 31 6.60 5.83 -11.74
C LYS A 31 5.75 5.09 -10.72
N LYS A 32 4.46 5.43 -10.60
CA LYS A 32 3.53 4.76 -9.68
C LYS A 32 2.13 4.66 -10.28
N VAL A 33 1.47 3.54 -10.05
CA VAL A 33 0.05 3.34 -10.31
C VAL A 33 -0.66 3.03 -9.00
N SER A 34 -1.86 3.57 -8.79
CA SER A 34 -2.77 3.18 -7.71
C SER A 34 -4.17 3.05 -8.28
N MET A 35 -4.87 1.97 -7.98
CA MET A 35 -6.17 1.67 -8.58
C MET A 35 -7.16 1.11 -7.58
N SER A 36 -8.43 1.20 -7.95
CA SER A 36 -9.56 0.56 -7.31
C SER A 36 -10.44 -0.13 -8.34
N SER A 37 -11.60 -0.67 -7.92
CA SER A 37 -12.59 -1.19 -8.85
C SER A 37 -13.26 -0.11 -9.71
N SER A 38 -13.11 1.17 -9.37
CA SER A 38 -13.81 2.27 -10.03
C SER A 38 -12.90 3.20 -10.84
N HIS A 39 -11.62 3.33 -10.47
CA HIS A 39 -10.70 4.23 -11.16
C HIS A 39 -9.24 3.83 -10.96
N THR A 40 -8.38 4.38 -11.81
CA THR A 40 -6.92 4.24 -11.73
C THR A 40 -6.25 5.59 -11.80
N LEU A 41 -5.25 5.78 -10.95
CA LEU A 41 -4.39 6.94 -10.86
C LEU A 41 -2.97 6.56 -11.29
N PHE A 42 -2.37 7.38 -12.13
CA PHE A 42 -1.01 7.24 -12.63
C PHE A 42 -0.21 8.45 -12.22
N LEU A 43 0.97 8.23 -11.63
CA LEU A 43 1.92 9.26 -11.25
C LEU A 43 3.14 9.16 -12.16
N THR A 44 3.51 10.26 -12.83
CA THR A 44 4.70 10.31 -13.67
C THR A 44 5.96 10.66 -12.88
N GLU A 45 7.14 10.43 -13.46
CA GLU A 45 8.42 10.84 -12.90
C GLU A 45 8.47 12.35 -12.59
N LYS A 46 7.84 13.15 -13.46
CA LYS A 46 7.69 14.62 -13.31
C LYS A 46 6.73 15.05 -12.21
N GLY A 47 6.03 14.11 -11.56
CA GLY A 47 5.04 14.41 -10.53
C GLY A 47 3.68 14.87 -11.09
N GLU A 48 3.41 14.58 -12.37
CA GLU A 48 2.11 14.81 -12.99
C GLU A 48 1.19 13.61 -12.71
N VAL A 49 -0.10 13.88 -12.57
CA VAL A 49 -1.10 12.84 -12.31
C VAL A 49 -2.04 12.71 -13.49
N PHE A 50 -2.26 11.46 -13.90
CA PHE A 50 -3.28 11.10 -14.87
C PHE A 50 -4.28 10.13 -14.22
N ALA A 51 -5.52 10.15 -14.67
CA ALA A 51 -6.55 9.26 -14.13
C ALA A 51 -7.54 8.79 -15.19
N CYS A 52 -8.08 7.59 -15.00
CA CYS A 52 -9.14 7.01 -15.81
C CYS A 52 -10.16 6.25 -14.94
N GLY A 53 -11.29 5.92 -15.54
CA GLY A 53 -12.42 5.26 -14.89
C GLY A 53 -13.52 6.24 -14.47
N VAL A 54 -14.19 5.98 -13.34
CA VAL A 54 -15.32 6.78 -12.85
C VAL A 54 -14.85 8.17 -12.42
N GLY A 55 -15.26 9.20 -13.17
CA GLY A 55 -14.77 10.59 -13.06
C GLY A 55 -15.02 11.28 -11.72
N SER A 56 -16.06 10.90 -10.98
CA SER A 56 -16.36 11.45 -9.66
C SER A 56 -15.26 11.23 -8.62
N ASN A 57 -14.29 10.35 -8.89
CA ASN A 57 -13.25 9.99 -7.93
C ASN A 57 -11.95 10.79 -8.06
N PHE A 58 -11.73 11.55 -9.15
CA PHE A 58 -10.41 12.14 -9.45
C PHE A 58 -10.44 13.56 -10.04
N ASP A 59 -11.52 14.31 -9.82
CA ASP A 59 -11.75 15.69 -10.33
C ASP A 59 -11.51 15.84 -11.84
N THR A 60 -12.57 15.63 -12.60
CA THR A 60 -12.61 15.79 -14.05
C THR A 60 -12.71 17.24 -14.52
N GLY A 61 -12.94 18.22 -13.63
CA GLY A 61 -13.27 19.60 -14.00
C GLY A 61 -14.65 19.81 -14.66
N GLU A 62 -15.25 18.76 -15.23
CA GLU A 62 -16.59 18.70 -15.84
C GLU A 62 -17.53 17.71 -15.10
N ASP A 63 -18.73 17.46 -15.64
CA ASP A 63 -19.80 16.63 -15.07
C ASP A 63 -19.29 15.28 -14.52
N HIS A 64 -19.51 15.08 -13.22
CA HIS A 64 -18.83 14.09 -12.39
C HIS A 64 -19.35 12.65 -12.58
N GLY A 65 -20.33 12.43 -13.46
CA GLY A 65 -20.93 11.12 -13.74
C GLY A 65 -20.25 10.29 -14.84
N ASN A 66 -19.26 10.86 -15.55
CA ASN A 66 -18.73 10.24 -16.77
C ASN A 66 -17.67 9.15 -16.50
N LEU A 67 -17.65 8.14 -17.36
CA LEU A 67 -16.57 7.15 -17.45
C LEU A 67 -15.47 7.68 -18.38
N ILE A 68 -14.26 7.77 -17.85
CA ILE A 68 -13.09 8.27 -18.55
C ILE A 68 -12.27 7.09 -19.07
N VAL A 69 -12.29 6.91 -20.39
CA VAL A 69 -11.61 5.78 -21.05
C VAL A 69 -10.11 6.02 -21.17
N ASN A 70 -9.74 7.17 -21.74
CA ASN A 70 -8.37 7.57 -21.92
C ASN A 70 -7.91 8.40 -20.72
N PRO A 71 -6.73 8.14 -20.13
CA PRO A 71 -6.26 8.90 -18.99
C PRO A 71 -6.24 10.40 -19.26
N ILE A 72 -6.90 11.15 -18.39
CA ILE A 72 -6.87 12.61 -18.41
C ILE A 72 -5.87 13.12 -17.37
N LYS A 73 -5.22 14.25 -17.66
CA LYS A 73 -4.34 14.91 -16.69
C LYS A 73 -5.19 15.62 -15.64
N ILE A 74 -4.86 15.42 -14.36
CA ILE A 74 -5.50 16.11 -13.24
C ILE A 74 -4.77 17.43 -13.01
N ASN A 75 -5.54 18.53 -12.95
CA ASN A 75 -5.01 19.85 -12.70
C ASN A 75 -5.11 20.18 -11.22
N PHE A 76 -3.98 20.43 -10.58
CA PHE A 76 -3.90 20.86 -9.20
C PHE A 76 -3.84 22.39 -9.16
N PRO A 77 -4.42 23.04 -8.13
CA PRO A 77 -4.35 24.49 -7.99
C PRO A 77 -2.91 24.96 -7.86
N ASP A 78 -2.59 26.09 -8.50
CA ASP A 78 -1.26 26.70 -8.41
C ASP A 78 -0.94 27.10 -6.97
N GLU A 79 0.29 26.83 -6.55
CA GLU A 79 0.80 27.24 -5.26
C GLU A 79 1.91 28.27 -5.43
N VAL A 80 2.07 29.14 -4.43
CA VAL A 80 3.20 30.06 -4.42
C VAL A 80 4.44 29.26 -4.05
N ILE A 81 5.36 29.09 -5.00
CA ILE A 81 6.66 28.48 -4.75
C ILE A 81 7.69 29.60 -4.57
N LEU A 82 8.42 29.56 -3.46
CA LEU A 82 9.61 30.40 -3.27
C LEU A 82 10.78 29.73 -4.00
N LEU A 83 11.13 30.25 -5.17
CA LEU A 83 12.31 29.80 -5.92
C LEU A 83 13.52 30.65 -5.50
N PHE A 84 14.59 29.99 -5.06
CA PHE A 84 15.86 30.66 -4.76
C PHE A 84 16.82 30.45 -5.94
N TYR A 85 17.09 31.52 -6.70
CA TYR A 85 18.15 31.51 -7.71
C TYR A 85 19.28 32.46 -7.29
N GLY A 86 20.49 31.91 -7.11
CA GLY A 86 21.73 32.69 -7.12
C GLY A 86 21.87 33.76 -6.04
N GLY A 87 21.95 33.37 -4.75
CA GLY A 87 22.58 34.17 -3.68
C GLY A 87 21.91 35.48 -3.25
N GLU A 88 21.02 36.05 -4.07
CA GLU A 88 20.26 37.26 -3.77
C GLU A 88 18.78 36.91 -3.56
N ILE A 89 18.19 37.48 -2.51
CA ILE A 89 16.78 37.28 -2.15
C ILE A 89 15.93 38.17 -3.06
N GLU A 90 15.76 37.79 -4.32
CA GLU A 90 14.66 38.32 -5.12
C GLU A 90 13.44 37.42 -4.90
N MET A 91 12.44 37.92 -4.16
CA MET A 91 11.15 37.27 -4.01
C MET A 91 10.35 37.37 -5.33
N HIS A 92 10.72 36.56 -6.32
CA HIS A 92 9.85 36.26 -7.44
C HIS A 92 8.96 35.09 -7.04
N GLY A 93 7.80 35.39 -6.45
CA GLY A 93 6.77 34.37 -6.22
C GLY A 93 6.28 33.87 -7.57
N ALA A 94 6.74 32.69 -7.99
CA ALA A 94 6.20 32.01 -9.16
C ALA A 94 4.98 31.20 -8.71
N PHE A 95 3.86 31.39 -9.41
CA PHE A 95 2.72 30.49 -9.29
C PHE A 95 3.03 29.25 -10.10
N GLN A 96 3.24 28.13 -9.42
CA GLN A 96 3.41 26.83 -10.07
C GLN A 96 2.79 25.74 -9.21
N THR A 97 2.22 24.76 -9.87
CA THR A 97 1.77 23.53 -9.24
C THR A 97 2.96 22.77 -8.63
N MET A 98 2.89 22.45 -7.33
CA MET A 98 3.88 21.55 -6.72
C MET A 98 3.72 20.12 -7.25
N PRO A 99 4.82 19.41 -7.56
CA PRO A 99 4.75 18.05 -8.06
C PRO A 99 4.18 17.11 -7.01
N VAL A 100 3.33 16.18 -7.45
CA VAL A 100 2.82 15.10 -6.61
C VAL A 100 3.96 14.12 -6.34
N VAL A 101 4.18 13.82 -5.06
CA VAL A 101 5.23 12.89 -4.61
C VAL A 101 4.69 11.48 -4.39
N ASP A 102 3.43 11.37 -3.98
CA ASP A 102 2.75 10.08 -3.85
C ASP A 102 1.22 10.23 -4.00
N LEU A 103 0.56 9.14 -4.36
CA LEU A 103 -0.90 9.09 -4.51
C LEU A 103 -1.48 7.75 -4.05
N ALA A 104 -2.77 7.74 -3.70
CA ALA A 104 -3.50 6.53 -3.35
C ALA A 104 -4.97 6.63 -3.78
N ALA A 105 -5.46 5.56 -4.42
CA ALA A 105 -6.85 5.37 -4.81
C ALA A 105 -7.57 4.53 -3.75
N GLY A 106 -8.65 5.06 -3.19
CA GLY A 106 -9.63 4.28 -2.44
C GLY A 106 -10.77 3.79 -3.34
N PRO A 107 -11.79 3.11 -2.79
CA PRO A 107 -12.88 2.60 -3.61
C PRO A 107 -13.63 3.67 -4.40
N HIS A 108 -13.81 4.85 -3.79
CA HIS A 108 -14.60 5.96 -4.34
C HIS A 108 -13.97 7.33 -4.07
N HIS A 109 -12.67 7.39 -3.79
CA HIS A 109 -11.97 8.63 -3.51
C HIS A 109 -10.50 8.52 -3.86
N SER A 110 -9.86 9.67 -4.04
CA SER A 110 -8.44 9.79 -4.33
C SER A 110 -7.76 10.69 -3.32
N VAL A 111 -6.52 10.34 -2.99
CA VAL A 111 -5.65 11.16 -2.16
C VAL A 111 -4.33 11.37 -2.89
N PHE A 112 -3.90 12.62 -2.97
CA PHE A 112 -2.66 13.03 -3.59
C PHE A 112 -1.87 13.84 -2.59
N ILE A 113 -0.57 13.61 -2.52
CA ILE A 113 0.31 14.40 -1.67
C ILE A 113 1.43 15.01 -2.49
N THR A 114 1.72 16.28 -2.24
CA THR A 114 3.00 16.92 -2.58
C THR A 114 3.89 16.85 -1.34
N CYS A 115 5.10 17.38 -1.41
CA CYS A 115 5.97 17.45 -0.22
C CYS A 115 5.38 18.29 0.93
N GLU A 116 4.36 19.12 0.68
CA GLU A 116 3.79 20.06 1.66
C GLU A 116 2.27 20.02 1.80
N SER A 117 1.57 19.58 0.76
CA SER A 117 0.13 19.72 0.61
C SER A 117 -0.52 18.36 0.42
N VAL A 118 -1.73 18.20 0.98
CA VAL A 118 -2.59 17.04 0.76
C VAL A 118 -3.79 17.51 -0.06
N TYR A 119 -4.10 16.79 -1.12
CA TYR A 119 -5.30 17.00 -1.91
C TYR A 119 -6.17 15.75 -1.90
N VAL A 120 -7.48 15.96 -1.87
CA VAL A 120 -8.46 14.89 -1.83
C VAL A 120 -9.64 15.19 -2.74
N CYS A 121 -10.25 14.16 -3.31
CA CYS A 121 -11.54 14.23 -4.00
C CYS A 121 -12.23 12.86 -3.97
N GLY A 122 -13.50 12.82 -4.38
CA GLY A 122 -14.40 11.68 -4.29
C GLY A 122 -15.25 11.65 -3.02
N MET A 123 -15.75 10.47 -2.70
CA MET A 123 -16.70 10.21 -1.62
C MET A 123 -16.02 10.23 -0.26
N ASN A 124 -16.54 11.05 0.65
CA ASN A 124 -16.10 11.13 2.05
C ASN A 124 -16.91 10.19 2.96
N SER A 125 -17.14 8.96 2.51
CA SER A 125 -17.72 7.93 3.38
C SER A 125 -16.76 7.66 4.53
N SER A 126 -17.27 7.58 5.75
CA SER A 126 -16.45 7.32 6.93
C SER A 126 -15.35 8.36 7.18
N TYR A 127 -15.51 9.59 6.68
CA TYR A 127 -14.53 10.67 6.82
C TYR A 127 -13.15 10.35 6.20
N CYS A 128 -13.05 9.40 5.27
CA CYS A 128 -11.78 8.91 4.72
C CYS A 128 -10.93 10.00 4.04
N ILE A 129 -11.52 11.11 3.62
CA ILE A 129 -10.82 12.27 3.05
C ILE A 129 -10.72 13.47 4.02
N GLY A 130 -11.18 13.32 5.26
CA GLY A 130 -10.93 14.28 6.34
C GLY A 130 -11.74 15.55 6.31
N GLN A 131 -12.97 15.47 5.81
CA GLN A 131 -13.94 16.55 5.94
C GLN A 131 -14.97 16.21 7.02
N LYS A 132 -15.31 17.17 7.87
CA LYS A 132 -16.28 16.97 8.97
C LYS A 132 -17.69 16.58 8.52
N GLN A 133 -18.06 16.92 7.29
CA GLN A 133 -19.34 16.55 6.70
C GLN A 133 -19.11 15.37 5.76
N GLU A 134 -19.86 14.29 5.96
CA GLU A 134 -19.92 13.20 5.00
C GLU A 134 -20.64 13.69 3.74
N GLY A 135 -20.21 13.21 2.57
CA GLY A 135 -20.71 13.69 1.28
C GLY A 135 -19.68 13.47 0.18
N CYS A 136 -19.99 13.94 -1.03
CA CYS A 136 -19.07 13.84 -2.15
C CYS A 136 -18.30 15.15 -2.33
N GLN A 137 -16.99 15.04 -2.51
CA GLN A 137 -16.09 16.13 -2.85
C GLN A 137 -15.60 15.89 -4.29
N TYR A 138 -16.39 16.25 -5.29
CA TYR A 138 -16.01 15.95 -6.67
C TYR A 138 -14.86 16.82 -7.20
N SER A 139 -14.75 18.06 -6.71
CA SER A 139 -13.60 18.92 -7.01
C SER A 139 -12.44 18.67 -6.06
N LEU A 140 -11.22 18.86 -6.55
CA LEU A 140 -10.01 18.67 -5.79
C LEU A 140 -9.96 19.67 -4.63
N ARG A 141 -9.85 19.14 -3.40
CA ARG A 141 -9.79 19.95 -2.18
C ARG A 141 -8.44 19.82 -1.51
N LYS A 142 -7.78 20.95 -1.28
CA LYS A 142 -6.59 21.03 -0.43
C LYS A 142 -6.97 20.88 1.05
N ILE A 143 -6.29 19.98 1.74
CA ILE A 143 -6.44 19.75 3.18
C ILE A 143 -5.23 20.30 3.92
N LYS A 144 -5.49 21.08 4.97
CA LYS A 144 -4.47 21.58 5.88
C LYS A 144 -4.27 20.60 7.03
N LEU A 145 -3.09 20.00 7.11
CA LEU A 145 -2.69 19.19 8.25
C LEU A 145 -2.43 20.07 9.47
N SER A 146 -2.80 19.61 10.67
CA SER A 146 -2.56 20.34 11.93
C SER A 146 -1.07 20.66 12.09
N SER A 147 -0.76 21.92 12.44
CA SER A 147 0.55 22.56 12.32
C SER A 147 1.70 21.71 12.83
N GLN A 148 2.73 21.59 11.99
CA GLN A 148 4.07 21.21 12.41
C GLN A 148 4.62 22.35 13.29
N ASP A 149 5.31 22.01 14.39
CA ASP A 149 5.84 22.98 15.33
C ASP A 149 6.67 24.06 14.63
N LYS A 150 6.57 25.29 15.14
CA LYS A 150 7.21 26.49 14.58
C LYS A 150 8.73 26.27 14.47
N GLY A 151 9.22 25.95 13.27
CA GLY A 151 10.65 26.02 12.97
C GLY A 151 11.16 25.12 11.84
N LYS A 152 10.59 23.95 11.58
CA LYS A 152 11.04 23.06 10.49
C LYS A 152 9.87 22.24 9.91
N LYS A 153 9.70 22.32 8.58
CA LYS A 153 8.58 21.73 7.84
C LYS A 153 8.89 20.27 7.51
N ALA A 154 8.09 19.32 8.00
CA ALA A 154 8.20 17.90 7.63
C ALA A 154 7.67 17.69 6.21
N SER A 155 8.41 16.90 5.42
CA SER A 155 8.13 16.68 4.00
C SER A 155 7.30 15.41 3.82
N LEU A 156 6.06 15.54 3.37
CA LEU A 156 5.21 14.37 3.10
C LEU A 156 5.85 13.50 2.01
N HIS A 157 5.74 12.18 2.13
CA HIS A 157 6.38 11.27 1.18
C HIS A 157 5.59 9.99 0.85
N LYS A 158 4.66 9.58 1.71
CA LYS A 158 3.87 8.37 1.48
C LYS A 158 2.42 8.57 1.90
N VAL A 159 1.50 8.05 1.09
CA VAL A 159 0.08 8.00 1.41
C VAL A 159 -0.48 6.61 1.17
N PHE A 160 -1.37 6.19 2.07
CA PHE A 160 -2.18 4.98 1.95
C PHE A 160 -3.63 5.33 2.23
N THR A 161 -4.55 4.72 1.51
CA THR A 161 -5.97 5.01 1.69
C THR A 161 -6.84 3.81 1.40
N ASN A 162 -8.05 3.84 1.95
CA ASN A 162 -9.00 2.75 1.89
C ASN A 162 -10.45 3.23 2.08
N ALA A 163 -11.42 2.31 2.06
CA ALA A 163 -12.85 2.65 2.18
C ALA A 163 -13.26 3.47 3.43
N SER A 164 -12.45 3.41 4.49
CA SER A 164 -12.75 3.95 5.82
C SER A 164 -11.78 5.02 6.31
N CYS A 165 -10.51 5.01 5.90
CA CYS A 165 -9.44 5.84 6.45
C CYS A 165 -8.30 6.10 5.46
N THR A 166 -7.56 7.17 5.75
CA THR A 166 -6.34 7.56 5.03
C THR A 166 -5.21 7.80 6.02
N MET A 167 -4.01 7.36 5.67
CA MET A 167 -2.79 7.60 6.42
C MET A 167 -1.74 8.32 5.56
N ILE A 168 -1.05 9.29 6.13
CA ILE A 168 -0.03 10.10 5.45
C ILE A 168 1.22 10.14 6.32
N PHE A 169 2.38 10.00 5.68
CA PHE A 169 3.69 9.98 6.33
C PHE A 169 4.57 11.12 5.82
N ALA A 170 5.42 11.65 6.70
CA ALA A 170 6.42 12.67 6.37
C ALA A 170 7.81 12.34 6.92
N TYR A 171 8.84 12.79 6.20
CA TYR A 171 10.25 12.77 6.61
C TYR A 171 10.61 14.01 7.45
N GLY A 172 11.48 13.82 8.47
CA GLY A 172 12.25 14.91 9.11
C GLY A 172 12.47 14.75 10.63
N HIS A 173 13.72 14.49 11.05
CA HIS A 173 14.19 14.31 12.46
C HIS A 173 13.40 13.23 13.24
N PRO A 174 13.77 12.81 14.47
CA PRO A 174 13.76 11.41 14.91
C PRO A 174 12.36 10.79 15.07
N ASP A 175 11.31 11.55 14.78
CA ASP A 175 9.91 11.30 15.04
C ASP A 175 9.17 11.42 13.71
N ASP A 176 9.38 10.45 12.81
CA ASP A 176 8.59 10.29 11.58
C ASP A 176 7.11 10.60 11.88
N HIS A 177 6.59 11.63 11.22
CA HIS A 177 5.24 12.12 11.51
C HIS A 177 4.22 11.36 10.68
N MET A 178 3.21 10.82 11.34
CA MET A 178 2.06 10.16 10.72
C MET A 178 0.78 10.92 11.03
N TRP A 179 -0.08 11.08 10.01
CA TRP A 179 -1.43 11.57 10.18
C TRP A 179 -2.42 10.48 9.77
N ILE A 180 -3.51 10.38 10.51
CA ILE A 180 -4.63 9.48 10.20
C ILE A 180 -5.93 10.26 10.14
N VAL A 181 -6.81 9.84 9.24
CA VAL A 181 -8.18 10.35 9.15
C VAL A 181 -9.14 9.22 8.78
N GLY A 182 -10.42 9.41 9.09
CA GLY A 182 -11.47 8.46 8.79
C GLY A 182 -11.90 7.61 9.98
N LYS A 183 -12.70 6.58 9.72
CA LYS A 183 -13.14 5.61 10.72
C LYS A 183 -12.12 4.49 10.85
N THR A 184 -11.79 4.20 12.10
CA THR A 184 -11.11 3.00 12.55
C THR A 184 -12.07 2.26 13.50
N PRO A 185 -11.86 0.96 13.79
CA PRO A 185 -12.80 0.19 14.59
C PRO A 185 -13.00 0.73 16.00
N TYR A 186 -12.01 1.45 16.53
CA TYR A 186 -12.06 2.01 17.88
C TYR A 186 -12.24 3.52 17.92
N LYS A 187 -11.97 4.23 16.82
CA LYS A 187 -11.99 5.69 16.82
C LYS A 187 -12.34 6.27 15.46
N THR A 188 -13.14 7.33 15.49
CA THR A 188 -13.44 8.12 14.30
C THR A 188 -12.63 9.42 14.34
N PHE A 189 -11.95 9.71 13.24
CA PHE A 189 -11.21 10.94 13.02
C PHE A 189 -11.86 11.68 11.86
N GLU A 190 -12.72 12.66 12.15
CA GLU A 190 -13.41 13.45 11.13
C GLU A 190 -12.48 14.37 10.31
N THR A 191 -11.26 14.59 10.83
CA THR A 191 -10.22 15.43 10.22
C THR A 191 -8.87 14.78 10.49
N PHE A 192 -7.87 15.05 9.64
CA PHE A 192 -6.54 14.49 9.82
C PHE A 192 -5.98 14.86 11.20
N LYS A 193 -5.67 13.83 11.98
CA LYS A 193 -5.04 13.95 13.28
C LYS A 193 -3.63 13.41 13.19
N LYS A 194 -2.68 14.22 13.67
CA LYS A 194 -1.31 13.76 13.91
C LYS A 194 -1.37 12.65 14.96
N VAL A 195 -0.70 11.56 14.69
CA VAL A 195 -0.55 10.44 15.62
C VAL A 195 0.58 10.77 16.58
N GLU A 196 0.25 10.92 17.85
CA GLU A 196 1.22 11.07 18.93
C GLU A 196 1.77 9.70 19.33
N ARG A 197 3.02 9.66 19.81
CA ARG A 197 3.75 8.42 20.15
C ARG A 197 3.18 7.64 21.33
N GLU A 198 2.20 8.19 22.04
CA GLU A 198 1.59 7.53 23.19
C GLU A 198 0.69 6.36 22.74
N ILE A 199 1.27 5.16 22.81
CA ILE A 199 0.76 3.77 23.03
C ILE A 199 -0.66 3.38 22.55
N GLY A 200 -1.66 4.26 22.56
CA GLY A 200 -3.05 3.97 22.19
C GLY A 200 -3.36 3.92 20.69
N VAL A 201 -2.52 4.47 19.80
CA VAL A 201 -2.77 4.38 18.34
C VAL A 201 -2.43 3.01 17.77
N PHE A 202 -1.59 2.23 18.45
CA PHE A 202 -1.20 0.90 18.03
C PHE A 202 -2.32 -0.14 18.21
N GLU A 203 -3.22 0.04 19.16
CA GLU A 203 -4.48 -0.72 19.24
C GLU A 203 -5.46 -0.30 18.14
N ILE A 204 -5.49 0.99 17.80
CA ILE A 204 -6.39 1.60 16.80
C ILE A 204 -6.15 1.10 15.38
N ILE A 205 -4.88 0.89 15.00
CA ILE A 205 -4.53 0.36 13.67
C ILE A 205 -4.62 -1.17 13.65
N ARG A 206 -4.41 -1.85 14.80
CA ARG A 206 -4.47 -3.33 14.92
C ARG A 206 -5.81 -3.93 14.51
N SER A 207 -6.90 -3.20 14.68
CA SER A 207 -8.26 -3.69 14.36
C SER A 207 -8.69 -3.42 12.93
N ASN A 208 -7.96 -2.58 12.19
CA ASN A 208 -8.39 -2.02 10.90
C ASN A 208 -7.99 -2.87 9.67
N ASN A 209 -7.64 -4.14 9.91
CA ASN A 209 -7.12 -5.06 8.91
C ASN A 209 -8.02 -5.24 7.68
N SER A 210 -9.34 -5.22 7.86
CA SER A 210 -10.27 -5.69 6.84
C SER A 210 -10.55 -4.69 5.72
N LEU A 211 -10.12 -3.43 5.85
CA LEU A 211 -10.62 -2.34 5.00
C LEU A 211 -9.56 -1.58 4.22
N LEU A 212 -8.24 -1.83 4.44
CA LEU A 212 -7.08 -1.05 3.93
C LEU A 212 -6.76 -1.13 2.43
N CYS A 213 -7.44 -1.97 1.63
CA CYS A 213 -7.26 -2.08 0.16
C CYS A 213 -5.79 -2.03 -0.35
N MET A 214 -4.82 -2.35 0.51
CA MET A 214 -3.73 -3.24 0.11
C MET A 214 -4.43 -4.49 -0.38
N SER A 215 -4.11 -4.99 -1.56
CA SER A 215 -4.85 -6.09 -2.21
C SER A 215 -4.63 -7.44 -1.53
N SER A 216 -4.66 -7.49 -0.21
CA SER A 216 -4.63 -8.66 0.65
C SER A 216 -5.50 -8.35 1.84
N VAL A 217 -6.28 -9.33 2.27
CA VAL A 217 -7.31 -9.20 3.31
C VAL A 217 -6.86 -8.60 4.65
N LEU A 218 -5.57 -8.36 4.92
CA LEU A 218 -5.11 -7.85 6.22
C LEU A 218 -4.08 -6.73 6.16
N ALA A 219 -4.16 -5.85 7.16
CA ALA A 219 -3.08 -4.97 7.58
C ALA A 219 -3.23 -4.60 9.08
N THR A 220 -2.45 -5.28 9.93
CA THR A 220 -2.25 -4.97 11.35
C THR A 220 -0.96 -4.19 11.43
N VAL A 221 -0.98 -2.87 11.66
CA VAL A 221 0.28 -2.13 11.83
C VAL A 221 0.81 -2.35 13.25
N ILE A 222 1.93 -3.04 13.40
CA ILE A 222 2.66 -3.20 14.67
C ILE A 222 3.84 -2.24 14.60
N MET A 223 4.05 -1.28 15.49
CA MET A 223 5.26 -0.43 15.44
C MET A 223 6.17 -0.74 16.63
N ILE A 224 7.45 -0.98 16.37
CA ILE A 224 8.51 -1.02 17.39
C ILE A 224 9.63 -0.08 16.92
N SER A 225 9.96 0.92 17.74
CA SER A 225 11.14 1.83 17.80
C SER A 225 12.04 2.14 16.58
N LEU A 226 11.54 2.03 15.34
CA LEU A 226 12.09 2.41 14.00
C LEU A 226 12.95 1.39 13.22
N PRO A 227 12.91 1.36 11.86
CA PRO A 227 11.98 2.03 10.95
C PRO A 227 11.04 1.05 10.21
N VAL A 228 9.75 1.33 10.40
CA VAL A 228 8.57 0.99 9.59
C VAL A 228 8.16 -0.49 9.47
N ILE A 229 7.02 -0.81 10.09
CA ILE A 229 6.26 -2.03 9.80
C ILE A 229 5.07 -1.60 8.92
N LEU A 230 5.22 -1.86 7.63
CA LEU A 230 4.21 -1.74 6.59
C LEU A 230 3.34 -3.02 6.57
N PRO A 231 2.25 -3.08 5.78
CA PRO A 231 1.04 -3.86 6.11
C PRO A 231 1.35 -5.32 6.39
N VAL A 232 0.67 -5.84 7.40
CA VAL A 232 0.75 -7.26 7.76
C VAL A 232 -0.30 -8.03 6.98
N SER A 233 0.09 -8.83 5.99
CA SER A 233 -0.82 -9.78 5.38
C SER A 233 -1.02 -10.97 6.31
N VAL A 234 -2.25 -11.44 6.47
CA VAL A 234 -2.53 -12.65 7.24
C VAL A 234 -3.06 -13.72 6.30
N VAL A 235 -2.40 -14.85 6.35
CA VAL A 235 -2.68 -15.95 5.47
C VAL A 235 -3.18 -17.10 6.30
N SER A 236 -4.24 -17.76 5.84
CA SER A 236 -4.73 -18.99 6.43
C SER A 236 -4.10 -20.17 5.69
N LEU A 237 -3.05 -20.74 6.29
CA LEU A 237 -2.31 -21.84 5.69
C LEU A 237 -2.61 -23.17 6.37
N ASN A 238 -2.46 -24.24 5.60
CA ASN A 238 -2.57 -25.60 6.11
C ASN A 238 -1.17 -26.23 6.19
N TYR A 239 -0.93 -27.06 7.19
CA TYR A 239 0.27 -27.88 7.29
C TYR A 239 -0.11 -29.36 7.21
N GLU A 240 0.11 -29.94 6.03
CA GLU A 240 -0.41 -31.26 5.67
C GLU A 240 0.16 -32.40 6.52
N ARG A 241 1.42 -32.30 6.96
CA ARG A 241 2.10 -33.39 7.69
C ARG A 241 1.47 -33.71 9.04
N THR A 242 0.96 -32.72 9.76
CA THR A 242 0.31 -32.91 11.08
C THR A 242 -1.19 -32.66 11.03
N GLY A 243 -1.74 -32.36 9.85
CA GLY A 243 -3.17 -32.10 9.65
C GLY A 243 -3.66 -30.77 10.25
N LEU A 244 -2.75 -29.86 10.63
CA LEU A 244 -3.11 -28.53 11.11
C LEU A 244 -3.73 -27.72 9.96
N LYS A 245 -4.94 -27.19 10.17
CA LYS A 245 -5.68 -26.42 9.18
C LYS A 245 -5.96 -25.01 9.67
N ASN A 246 -6.07 -24.06 8.74
CA ASN A 246 -6.40 -22.66 9.01
C ASN A 246 -5.45 -22.01 10.03
N ILE A 247 -4.16 -22.30 9.92
CA ILE A 247 -3.13 -21.66 10.72
C ILE A 247 -3.04 -20.20 10.24
N GLN A 248 -3.34 -19.27 11.14
CA GLN A 248 -3.17 -17.84 10.85
C GLN A 248 -1.69 -17.46 10.95
N VAL A 249 -1.16 -16.96 9.83
CA VAL A 249 0.23 -16.54 9.68
C VAL A 249 0.27 -15.07 9.32
N PHE A 250 0.93 -14.27 10.13
CA PHE A 250 1.05 -12.82 9.96
C PHE A 250 2.37 -12.52 9.26
N ILE A 251 2.34 -12.02 8.03
CA ILE A 251 3.48 -11.67 7.19
C ILE A 251 3.64 -10.15 7.13
N SER A 252 4.81 -9.62 7.45
CA SER A 252 5.14 -8.19 7.39
C SER A 252 6.33 -7.93 6.49
N ASN A 253 6.48 -6.71 5.97
CA ASN A 253 7.71 -6.24 5.34
C ASN A 253 8.41 -5.23 6.26
N THR A 254 9.62 -5.55 6.72
CA THR A 254 10.45 -4.70 7.55
C THR A 254 11.72 -4.35 6.79
N ALA A 255 11.78 -3.13 6.26
CA ALA A 255 12.93 -2.61 5.50
C ALA A 255 13.44 -3.55 4.40
N GLY A 256 12.53 -4.18 3.66
CA GLY A 256 12.86 -5.09 2.58
C GLY A 256 12.91 -6.56 2.97
N VAL A 257 12.80 -6.89 4.25
CA VAL A 257 12.78 -8.28 4.74
C VAL A 257 11.34 -8.67 5.05
N LEU A 258 10.83 -9.71 4.38
CA LEU A 258 9.55 -10.30 4.73
C LEU A 258 9.71 -11.16 5.98
N ASN A 259 8.91 -10.91 7.01
CA ASN A 259 8.92 -11.67 8.25
C ASN A 259 7.54 -12.26 8.55
N TYR A 260 7.48 -13.35 9.29
CA TYR A 260 6.24 -14.00 9.71
C TYR A 260 6.13 -14.18 11.22
N ALA A 261 4.90 -14.31 11.71
CA ALA A 261 4.59 -14.75 13.06
C ALA A 261 3.32 -15.62 13.08
N PHE A 262 3.30 -16.64 13.94
CA PHE A 262 2.11 -17.44 14.21
C PHE A 262 1.39 -16.89 15.45
N ASN A 263 0.11 -16.52 15.32
CA ASN A 263 -0.78 -16.09 16.42
C ASN A 263 -0.13 -15.15 17.47
N PRO A 264 0.14 -13.87 17.13
CA PRO A 264 0.78 -12.91 18.02
C PRO A 264 -0.19 -12.42 19.11
N SER A 265 -0.40 -13.24 20.13
CA SER A 265 -1.37 -13.00 21.21
C SER A 265 -0.83 -12.20 22.40
N CYS A 266 0.43 -11.74 22.34
CA CYS A 266 0.99 -10.80 23.31
C CYS A 266 1.96 -9.89 22.55
N GLY A 267 2.00 -8.60 22.88
CA GLY A 267 2.83 -7.58 22.20
C GLY A 267 4.35 -7.76 22.30
N HIS A 268 4.86 -8.99 22.42
CA HIS A 268 6.27 -9.33 22.41
C HIS A 268 6.56 -10.67 21.69
N LEU A 269 7.63 -10.64 20.87
CA LEU A 269 8.52 -11.72 20.38
C LEU A 269 7.98 -12.72 19.32
N PRO A 270 8.85 -13.16 18.38
CA PRO A 270 9.55 -12.38 17.37
C PRO A 270 8.99 -12.69 15.97
N PHE A 271 9.02 -11.70 15.08
CA PHE A 271 8.84 -11.94 13.67
C PHE A 271 10.09 -12.65 13.13
N GLU A 272 9.91 -13.84 12.54
CA GLU A 272 11.00 -14.62 11.94
C GLU A 272 11.06 -14.34 10.43
N PRO A 273 12.24 -14.27 9.79
CA PRO A 273 12.33 -14.00 8.35
C PRO A 273 11.70 -15.14 7.53
N CYS A 274 10.89 -14.77 6.54
CA CYS A 274 10.38 -15.72 5.55
C CYS A 274 11.54 -16.27 4.71
N ILE A 275 11.46 -17.55 4.40
CA ILE A 275 12.38 -18.18 3.45
C ILE A 275 11.82 -17.91 2.05
N VAL A 276 12.64 -17.37 1.15
CA VAL A 276 12.23 -17.07 -0.22
C VAL A 276 12.91 -18.03 -1.19
N CYS A 277 12.11 -18.70 -2.01
CA CYS A 277 12.54 -19.60 -3.06
C CYS A 277 12.03 -19.11 -4.40
N ILE A 278 12.92 -18.78 -5.33
CA ILE A 278 12.56 -18.36 -6.69
C ILE A 278 13.01 -19.46 -7.65
N ASN A 279 12.09 -19.99 -8.45
CA ASN A 279 12.37 -21.05 -9.43
C ASN A 279 13.12 -22.26 -8.84
N GLY A 280 12.84 -22.61 -7.58
CA GLY A 280 13.49 -23.73 -6.88
C GLY A 280 14.81 -23.39 -6.18
N MET A 281 15.28 -22.14 -6.24
CA MET A 281 16.51 -21.69 -5.58
C MET A 281 16.20 -20.79 -4.39
N LEU A 282 16.82 -21.06 -3.24
CA LEU A 282 16.76 -20.17 -2.08
C LEU A 282 17.55 -18.89 -2.35
N VAL A 283 16.93 -17.74 -2.10
CA VAL A 283 17.50 -16.43 -2.40
C VAL A 283 17.43 -15.49 -1.20
N ASN A 284 18.41 -14.58 -1.12
CA ASN A 284 18.30 -13.40 -0.26
C ASN A 284 17.58 -12.30 -1.05
N PHE A 285 16.36 -11.97 -0.62
CA PHE A 285 15.45 -11.13 -1.37
C PHE A 285 15.23 -9.79 -0.64
N HIS A 286 15.19 -8.70 -1.40
CA HIS A 286 14.79 -7.39 -0.92
C HIS A 286 13.41 -7.03 -1.49
N CYS A 287 12.40 -7.06 -0.63
CA CYS A 287 11.01 -6.81 -0.96
C CYS A 287 10.68 -5.32 -0.94
N VAL A 288 10.31 -4.75 -2.09
CA VAL A 288 9.87 -3.35 -2.17
C VAL A 288 8.39 -3.24 -1.86
N ASP A 289 7.57 -4.14 -2.41
CA ASP A 289 6.12 -4.16 -2.19
C ASP A 289 5.59 -5.60 -2.34
N PHE A 290 4.49 -5.92 -1.68
CA PHE A 290 3.90 -7.27 -1.72
C PHE A 290 2.40 -7.28 -1.47
N CYS A 291 1.77 -8.34 -1.96
CA CYS A 291 0.36 -8.66 -1.86
C CYS A 291 0.23 -10.17 -1.63
N MET A 292 -0.64 -10.60 -0.72
CA MET A 292 -0.93 -12.03 -0.52
C MET A 292 -2.42 -12.30 -0.28
N THR A 293 -2.97 -13.32 -0.91
CA THR A 293 -4.37 -13.72 -0.70
C THR A 293 -4.54 -14.45 0.63
N GLU A 294 -5.76 -14.53 1.16
CA GLU A 294 -6.04 -15.35 2.36
C GLU A 294 -5.62 -16.82 2.18
N LYS A 295 -5.63 -17.29 0.93
CA LYS A 295 -5.30 -18.66 0.54
C LYS A 295 -3.80 -18.86 0.32
N GLY A 296 -3.02 -17.79 0.44
CA GLY A 296 -1.57 -17.80 0.34
C GLY A 296 -1.02 -17.70 -1.06
N ASP A 297 -1.78 -17.23 -2.05
CA ASP A 297 -1.18 -16.81 -3.31
C ASP A 297 -0.44 -15.49 -3.09
N VAL A 298 0.73 -15.32 -3.70
CA VAL A 298 1.67 -14.23 -3.39
C VAL A 298 1.99 -13.49 -4.68
N PHE A 299 1.92 -12.16 -4.63
CA PHE A 299 2.50 -11.25 -5.62
C PHE A 299 3.50 -10.36 -4.90
N LEU A 300 4.71 -10.27 -5.44
CA LEU A 300 5.82 -9.64 -4.74
C LEU A 300 6.71 -8.91 -5.73
N MET A 301 7.05 -7.67 -5.42
CA MET A 301 7.94 -6.83 -6.21
C MET A 301 9.23 -6.59 -5.42
N GLY A 302 10.36 -6.77 -6.09
CA GLY A 302 11.67 -6.50 -5.50
C GLY A 302 12.78 -7.17 -6.28
N CYS A 303 13.90 -7.42 -5.62
CA CYS A 303 15.06 -8.01 -6.26
C CYS A 303 15.82 -8.97 -5.34
N PRO A 304 16.42 -10.05 -5.88
CA PRO A 304 17.55 -10.69 -5.24
C PRO A 304 18.65 -9.64 -5.02
N LYS A 305 19.32 -9.64 -3.85
CA LYS A 305 20.33 -8.62 -3.50
C LYS A 305 21.49 -8.44 -4.49
N THR A 306 21.61 -9.31 -5.49
CA THR A 306 22.67 -9.34 -6.49
C THR A 306 22.30 -8.68 -7.83
N THR A 307 21.07 -8.18 -8.01
CA THR A 307 20.59 -7.66 -9.30
C THR A 307 20.19 -6.19 -9.25
N GLU A 308 20.44 -5.45 -10.34
CA GLU A 308 19.97 -4.06 -10.53
C GLU A 308 18.57 -4.06 -11.15
N GLY A 309 17.60 -3.43 -10.47
CA GLY A 309 16.20 -3.33 -10.91
C GLY A 309 15.25 -4.27 -10.17
N ASN A 310 14.00 -3.84 -10.02
CA ASN A 310 12.94 -4.65 -9.39
C ASN A 310 12.21 -5.47 -10.45
N ALA A 311 11.92 -6.73 -10.15
CA ALA A 311 11.05 -7.58 -10.96
C ALA A 311 9.78 -7.95 -10.17
N LEU A 312 8.77 -8.42 -10.89
CA LEU A 312 7.54 -8.95 -10.28
C LEU A 312 7.61 -10.48 -10.21
N TYR A 313 7.23 -11.00 -9.05
CA TYR A 313 7.19 -12.42 -8.75
C TYR A 313 5.79 -12.80 -8.31
N HIS A 314 5.36 -13.99 -8.70
CA HIS A 314 4.10 -14.57 -8.26
C HIS A 314 4.33 -15.98 -7.71
N GLY A 315 3.46 -16.47 -6.84
CA GLY A 315 3.64 -17.80 -6.27
C GLY A 315 2.73 -18.11 -5.09
N LYS A 316 3.23 -18.92 -4.15
CA LYS A 316 2.48 -19.32 -2.95
C LYS A 316 3.31 -19.33 -1.68
N ALA A 317 2.67 -19.00 -0.57
CA ALA A 317 3.18 -19.19 0.78
C ALA A 317 2.83 -20.60 1.27
N VAL A 318 3.82 -21.30 1.83
CA VAL A 318 3.69 -22.67 2.31
C VAL A 318 4.29 -22.77 3.71
N VAL A 319 3.62 -23.53 4.57
CA VAL A 319 4.14 -23.86 5.90
C VAL A 319 5.05 -25.07 5.78
N ILE A 320 6.28 -24.93 6.28
CA ILE A 320 7.24 -26.02 6.40
C ILE A 320 7.56 -26.25 7.89
N GLY A 321 8.13 -27.40 8.23
CA GLY A 321 8.53 -27.69 9.61
C GLY A 321 9.79 -28.54 9.68
N GLU A 322 10.54 -28.39 10.77
CA GLU A 322 11.75 -29.17 11.04
C GLU A 322 11.42 -30.67 11.21
N LYS A 323 12.25 -31.54 10.63
CA LYS A 323 12.09 -33.00 10.72
C LYS A 323 12.67 -33.48 12.06
N VAL A 324 11.85 -34.11 12.90
CA VAL A 324 12.31 -34.73 14.15
C VAL A 324 13.12 -35.99 13.78
N VAL A 325 14.37 -36.08 14.26
CA VAL A 325 15.08 -37.35 14.34
C VAL A 325 14.50 -38.07 15.56
N GLU A 326 13.90 -39.24 15.34
CA GLU A 326 13.22 -40.02 16.37
C GLU A 326 14.22 -40.63 17.36
N ASP A 327 14.61 -39.87 18.39
CA ASP A 327 15.16 -40.46 19.60
C ASP A 327 14.00 -40.62 20.59
N GLY A 328 13.62 -41.88 20.86
CA GLY A 328 12.34 -42.34 21.44
C GLY A 328 11.89 -41.83 22.82
N PHE A 329 12.41 -40.70 23.30
CA PHE A 329 12.05 -40.08 24.58
C PHE A 329 11.07 -38.89 24.47
N ILE A 330 10.88 -38.27 23.29
CA ILE A 330 10.13 -36.99 23.16
C ILE A 330 8.69 -37.19 22.64
N SER A 331 8.18 -38.42 22.56
CA SER A 331 6.83 -38.69 22.01
C SER A 331 5.66 -38.32 22.93
N VAL A 332 5.91 -37.87 24.17
CA VAL A 332 4.85 -37.72 25.19
C VAL A 332 4.39 -36.26 25.43
N CYS A 333 4.92 -35.26 24.70
CA CYS A 333 4.54 -33.86 24.94
C CYS A 333 4.35 -33.00 23.68
N VAL A 334 3.81 -33.56 22.59
CA VAL A 334 3.31 -32.73 21.47
C VAL A 334 1.80 -32.61 21.60
N LYS A 335 1.34 -31.61 22.35
CA LYS A 335 -0.06 -31.17 22.29
C LYS A 335 -0.30 -30.49 20.95
N GLN A 336 -1.49 -30.73 20.35
CA GLN A 336 -2.02 -29.98 19.22
C GLN A 336 -1.95 -28.48 19.51
N SER A 337 -0.96 -27.76 18.96
CA SER A 337 -0.85 -26.29 18.81
C SER A 337 0.59 -25.74 18.79
N ASP A 338 1.63 -26.57 18.90
CA ASP A 338 3.01 -26.05 18.92
C ASP A 338 3.49 -25.60 17.52
N THR A 339 3.34 -24.30 17.23
CA THR A 339 3.79 -23.64 15.99
C THR A 339 5.27 -23.24 16.01
N SER A 340 5.98 -23.43 17.12
CA SER A 340 7.38 -22.96 17.31
C SER A 340 8.39 -23.56 16.33
N ARG A 341 8.06 -24.71 15.75
CA ARG A 341 8.90 -25.47 14.80
C ARG A 341 8.51 -25.29 13.35
N LEU A 342 7.48 -24.49 13.10
CA LEU A 342 7.01 -24.19 11.76
C LEU A 342 7.75 -22.97 11.23
N ARG A 343 8.02 -22.96 9.91
CA ARG A 343 8.57 -21.82 9.18
C ARG A 343 7.69 -21.54 7.96
N ILE A 344 7.86 -20.35 7.38
CA ILE A 344 7.17 -19.95 6.15
C ILE A 344 8.15 -19.92 4.98
N LEU A 345 7.76 -20.62 3.92
CA LEU A 345 8.44 -20.65 2.63
C LEU A 345 7.58 -19.97 1.57
N LEU A 346 8.12 -18.94 0.92
CA LEU A 346 7.53 -18.32 -0.27
C LEU A 346 8.11 -19.01 -1.50
N LEU A 347 7.28 -19.78 -2.20
CA LEU A 347 7.61 -20.43 -3.47
C LEU A 347 7.17 -19.51 -4.60
N LEU A 348 8.13 -18.91 -5.28
CA LEU A 348 7.92 -17.84 -6.26
C LEU A 348 8.47 -18.22 -7.63
N GLN A 349 7.85 -17.65 -8.66
CA GLN A 349 8.33 -17.61 -10.03
C GLN A 349 8.31 -16.17 -10.50
N GLU A 350 9.30 -15.81 -11.31
CA GLU A 350 9.32 -14.51 -11.97
C GLU A 350 8.17 -14.44 -12.98
N VAL A 351 7.42 -13.33 -12.97
CA VAL A 351 6.37 -13.09 -13.95
C VAL A 351 7.04 -12.82 -15.30
N PRO A 352 6.78 -13.63 -16.35
CA PRO A 352 7.44 -13.45 -17.64
C PRO A 352 7.25 -12.03 -18.20
N GLY A 353 8.35 -11.37 -18.57
CA GLY A 353 8.33 -10.01 -19.12
C GLY A 353 8.27 -8.89 -18.09
N ALA A 354 8.24 -9.18 -16.79
CA ALA A 354 8.16 -8.20 -15.71
C ALA A 354 9.54 -7.91 -15.06
N HIS A 355 10.57 -7.66 -15.88
CA HIS A 355 11.97 -7.54 -15.45
C HIS A 355 12.37 -6.15 -14.91
N TYR A 356 11.51 -5.13 -15.06
CA TYR A 356 11.71 -3.76 -14.56
C TYR A 356 10.36 -3.13 -14.17
N VAL A 357 9.96 -3.34 -12.92
CA VAL A 357 8.66 -2.92 -12.39
C VAL A 357 8.86 -1.85 -11.32
N SER A 358 8.26 -0.67 -11.52
CA SER A 358 8.28 0.44 -10.56
C SER A 358 7.16 0.36 -9.53
N SER A 359 6.03 -0.25 -9.91
CA SER A 359 4.88 -0.51 -9.04
C SER A 359 4.01 -1.61 -9.62
N PHE A 360 3.26 -2.32 -8.77
CA PHE A 360 2.18 -3.20 -9.19
C PHE A 360 0.95 -2.93 -8.32
N ALA A 361 -0.22 -3.31 -8.81
CA ALA A 361 -1.46 -3.31 -8.06
C ALA A 361 -2.16 -4.62 -8.36
N CYS A 362 -2.88 -5.18 -7.38
CA CYS A 362 -3.76 -6.31 -7.63
C CYS A 362 -5.21 -5.88 -7.47
N SER A 363 -6.09 -6.57 -8.18
CA SER A 363 -7.53 -6.46 -8.01
C SER A 363 -7.94 -6.66 -6.54
N PRO A 364 -9.10 -6.13 -6.10
CA PRO A 364 -9.57 -6.29 -4.72
C PRO A 364 -9.74 -7.75 -4.26
N ASP A 365 -9.93 -8.68 -5.21
CA ASP A 365 -10.00 -10.13 -4.96
C ASP A 365 -8.64 -10.82 -5.06
N CYS A 366 -7.57 -10.06 -5.29
CA CYS A 366 -6.18 -10.48 -5.30
C CYS A 366 -5.85 -11.53 -6.38
N LYS A 367 -6.69 -11.63 -7.42
CA LYS A 367 -6.56 -12.67 -8.46
C LYS A 367 -5.85 -12.21 -9.72
N ASN A 368 -5.81 -10.90 -9.98
CA ASN A 368 -5.22 -10.30 -11.17
C ASN A 368 -4.32 -9.13 -10.80
#